data_AF-F7NK05-F1
#
_entry.id   AF-F7NK05-F1
#
_cell.length_a   1.000
_cell.length_b   1.000
_cell.length_c   1.000
_cell.angle_alpha   90.00
_cell.angle_beta   90.00
_cell.angle_gamma   90.00
#
_symmetry.space_group_name_H-M   'P 1'
#
loop_
_entity.id
_entity.type
_entity.pdbx_description
1 polymer ?
#
loop_
_entity_poly.entity_id
_entity_poly.type
_entity_poly.pdbx_seq_one_letter_code
_entity_poly.pdbx_strand_id
1 'polypeptide(L)'
;MLTIDFIALLLTACLVGFRYPLYVCFAVIIHELGRLIVTVFFHGQIEAMVVAGVFSTSVVNNMTHGLKGLLIALSGPLANYLASGIAGGSEWEKTADLVNPVSSLKYPFAVIHLRFAVLSLAVSLWSFFF
;
A
#
# COMPACT_ATOMS: atom_id res chain seq x y z
N MET A 1 16.77 -10.72 0.53
CA MET A 1 16.54 -10.67 2.00
C MET A 1 15.25 -9.91 2.26
N LEU A 2 14.36 -10.41 3.13
CA LEU A 2 13.14 -9.70 3.53
C LEU A 2 13.38 -9.01 4.88
N THR A 3 13.18 -7.70 4.95
CA THR A 3 13.37 -6.91 6.18
C THR A 3 12.08 -6.18 6.49
N ILE A 4 11.63 -6.24 7.75
CA ILE A 4 10.41 -5.55 8.17
C ILE A 4 10.81 -4.31 8.98
N ASP A 5 10.41 -3.12 8.52
CA ASP A 5 10.60 -1.87 9.26
C ASP A 5 9.37 -1.63 10.14
N PHE A 6 9.50 -1.98 11.42
CA PHE A 6 8.44 -1.83 12.41
C PHE A 6 8.09 -0.36 12.70
N ILE A 7 9.04 0.58 12.57
CA ILE A 7 8.80 2.00 12.87
C ILE A 7 7.91 2.59 11.77
N ALA A 8 8.28 2.35 10.52
CA ALA A 8 7.50 2.82 9.37
C ALA A 8 6.12 2.15 9.29
N LEU A 9 6.03 0.87 9.67
CA LEU A 9 4.78 0.14 9.73
C LEU A 9 3.86 0.68 10.85
N LEU A 10 4.41 1.01 12.02
CA LEU A 10 3.67 1.65 13.11
C LEU A 10 3.17 3.04 12.71
N LEU A 11 4.02 3.84 12.05
CA LEU A 11 3.64 5.16 11.52
C LEU A 11 2.51 5.03 10.48
N THR A 12 2.61 4.05 9.59
CA THR A 12 1.55 3.72 8.63
C THR A 12 0.24 3.34 9.34
N ALA A 13 0.31 2.52 10.39
CA ALA A 13 -0.86 2.14 11.17
C ALA A 13 -1.54 3.35 11.82
N CYS A 14 -0.76 4.31 12.34
CA CYS A 14 -1.29 5.56 12.87
C CYS A 14 -1.99 6.42 11.80
N LEU A 15 -1.44 6.49 10.58
CA LEU A 15 -1.99 7.31 9.50
C LEU A 15 -3.21 6.69 8.80
N VAL A 16 -3.27 5.36 8.72
CA VAL A 16 -4.29 4.64 7.95
C VAL A 16 -5.47 4.22 8.83
N GLY A 17 -5.23 3.75 10.05
CA GLY A 17 -6.30 3.19 10.87
C GLY A 17 -5.80 2.54 12.14
N PHE A 18 -5.43 3.35 13.14
CA PHE A 18 -4.92 2.89 14.43
C PHE A 18 -5.91 1.96 15.15
N ARG A 19 -7.21 2.21 14.99
CA ARG A 19 -8.29 1.44 15.62
C ARG A 19 -8.45 0.02 15.07
N TYR A 20 -7.88 -0.25 13.89
CA TYR A 20 -8.13 -1.47 13.12
C TYR A 20 -6.81 -2.08 12.61
N PRO A 21 -5.86 -2.44 13.50
CA PRO A 21 -4.51 -2.83 13.12
C PRO A 21 -4.46 -4.09 12.24
N LEU A 22 -5.37 -5.05 12.43
CA LEU A 22 -5.44 -6.26 11.61
C LEU A 22 -5.75 -5.94 10.14
N TYR A 23 -6.66 -5.00 9.90
CA TYR A 23 -7.01 -4.55 8.55
C TYR A 23 -5.87 -3.78 7.90
N VAL A 24 -5.08 -3.02 8.68
CA VAL A 24 -3.85 -2.40 8.19
C VAL A 24 -2.85 -3.47 7.76
N CYS A 25 -2.65 -4.53 8.55
CA CYS A 25 -1.77 -5.65 8.16
C CYS A 25 -2.22 -6.30 6.84
N PHE A 26 -3.52 -6.54 6.66
CA PHE A 26 -4.03 -7.04 5.38
C PHE A 26 -3.79 -6.07 4.23
N ALA A 27 -3.92 -4.76 4.45
CA ALA A 27 -3.59 -3.74 3.45
C ALA A 27 -2.11 -3.73 3.08
N VAL A 28 -1.20 -3.93 4.03
CA VAL A 28 0.23 -4.08 3.73
C VAL A 28 0.49 -5.34 2.89
N ILE A 29 -0.12 -6.48 3.27
CA ILE A 29 0.07 -7.74 2.56
C ILE A 29 -0.46 -7.64 1.12
N ILE A 30 -1.67 -7.11 0.93
CA ILE A 30 -2.25 -6.95 -0.42
C ILE A 30 -1.42 -5.98 -1.26
N HIS A 31 -0.92 -4.90 -0.65
CA HIS A 31 -0.01 -3.97 -1.32
C HIS A 31 1.26 -4.67 -1.82
N GLU A 32 1.97 -5.40 -0.95
CA GLU A 32 3.19 -6.11 -1.32
C GLU A 32 2.93 -7.22 -2.32
N LEU A 33 1.82 -7.96 -2.20
CA LEU A 33 1.43 -8.97 -3.18
C LEU A 33 1.22 -8.36 -4.57
N GLY A 34 0.58 -7.19 -4.66
CA GLY A 34 0.45 -6.46 -5.93
C GLY A 34 1.80 -6.16 -6.57
N ARG A 35 2.76 -5.68 -5.77
CA ARG A 35 4.14 -5.41 -6.21
C ARG A 35 4.88 -6.66 -6.64
N LEU A 36 4.77 -7.73 -5.86
CA LEU A 36 5.39 -9.01 -6.17
C LEU A 36 4.89 -9.58 -7.50
N ILE A 37 3.57 -9.61 -7.71
CA ILE A 37 2.96 -10.14 -8.94
C ILE A 37 3.49 -9.40 -10.17
N VAL A 38 3.48 -8.06 -10.13
CA VAL A 38 3.94 -7.25 -11.27
C VAL A 38 5.44 -7.37 -11.48
N THR A 39 6.22 -7.46 -10.41
CA THR A 39 7.68 -7.64 -10.51
C THR A 39 8.04 -8.98 -11.14
N VAL A 40 7.35 -10.06 -10.73
CA VAL A 40 7.51 -11.41 -11.33
C VAL A 40 7.06 -11.40 -12.79
N PHE A 41 5.96 -10.75 -13.12
CA PHE A 41 5.47 -10.63 -14.50
C PHE A 41 6.51 -9.97 -15.42
N PHE A 42 7.19 -8.94 -14.94
CA PHE A 42 8.28 -8.30 -15.70
C PHE A 42 9.62 -9.01 -15.60
N HIS A 43 9.66 -10.24 -15.06
CA HIS A 43 10.87 -11.05 -14.89
C HIS A 43 11.98 -10.32 -14.09
N GLY A 44 11.58 -9.44 -13.17
CA GLY A 44 12.52 -8.73 -12.30
C GLY A 44 13.12 -9.65 -11.26
N GLN A 45 14.43 -9.56 -11.05
CA GLN A 45 15.10 -10.27 -9.97
C GLN A 45 15.00 -9.45 -8.69
N ILE A 46 14.16 -9.91 -7.76
CA ILE A 46 13.99 -9.27 -6.46
C ILE A 46 15.17 -9.67 -5.56
N GLU A 47 16.07 -8.73 -5.29
CA GLU A 47 17.23 -8.98 -4.43
C GLU A 47 16.89 -8.73 -2.96
N ALA A 48 16.15 -7.65 -2.70
CA ALA A 48 15.72 -7.29 -1.37
C ALA A 48 14.34 -6.64 -1.38
N MET A 49 13.56 -6.94 -0.34
CA MET A 49 12.26 -6.34 -0.10
C MET A 49 12.21 -5.89 1.35
N VAL A 50 12.08 -4.58 1.54
CA VAL A 50 11.87 -3.96 2.85
C VAL A 50 10.40 -3.61 2.97
N VAL A 51 9.69 -4.34 3.82
CA VAL A 51 8.25 -4.14 4.08
C VAL A 51 8.10 -3.14 5.21
N ALA A 52 7.60 -1.96 4.88
CA ALA A 52 7.52 -0.79 5.79
C ALA A 52 6.11 -0.16 5.76
N GLY A 53 5.11 -0.94 5.39
CA GLY A 53 3.75 -0.47 5.21
C GLY A 53 3.60 0.36 3.93
N VAL A 54 3.14 1.60 4.06
CA VAL A 54 3.04 2.54 2.92
C VAL A 54 4.44 2.91 2.39
N PHE A 55 5.47 2.78 3.23
CA PHE A 55 6.85 3.19 2.92
C PHE A 55 7.72 2.04 2.40
N SER A 56 7.14 0.93 1.95
CA SER A 56 7.91 -0.23 1.52
C SER A 56 8.83 0.08 0.35
N THR A 57 10.08 -0.39 0.44
CA THR A 57 11.07 -0.26 -0.63
C THR A 57 11.47 -1.64 -1.13
N SER A 58 11.58 -1.80 -2.45
CA SER A 58 12.00 -3.06 -3.07
C SER A 58 13.16 -2.78 -4.00
N VAL A 59 14.29 -3.47 -3.79
CA VAL A 59 15.46 -3.40 -4.66
C VAL A 59 15.33 -4.53 -5.68
N VAL A 60 15.14 -4.16 -6.94
CA VAL A 60 14.97 -5.09 -8.07
C VAL A 60 16.08 -4.85 -9.08
N ASN A 61 16.91 -5.85 -9.34
CA ASN A 61 17.97 -5.77 -10.35
C ASN A 61 17.41 -5.97 -11.76
N ASN A 62 18.06 -5.35 -12.76
CA ASN A 62 17.65 -5.28 -14.17
C ASN A 62 16.37 -4.49 -14.49
N MET A 63 15.93 -3.61 -13.58
CA MET A 63 14.83 -2.68 -13.84
C MET A 63 15.34 -1.24 -13.78
N THR A 64 15.81 -0.75 -14.92
CA THR A 64 16.23 0.64 -15.08
C THR A 64 15.07 1.60 -14.77
N HIS A 65 15.39 2.71 -14.10
CA HIS A 65 14.49 3.85 -13.87
C HIS A 65 13.73 4.18 -15.17
N GLY A 66 12.40 3.98 -15.16
CA GLY A 66 11.56 4.08 -16.35
C GLY A 66 10.16 3.50 -16.11
N LEU A 67 9.42 3.26 -17.19
CA LEU A 67 8.01 2.84 -17.14
C LEU A 67 7.78 1.55 -16.32
N LYS A 68 8.69 0.58 -16.38
CA LYS A 68 8.57 -0.69 -15.62
C LYS A 68 8.69 -0.48 -14.11
N GLY A 69 9.64 0.35 -13.67
CA GLY A 69 9.81 0.71 -12.26
C GLY A 69 8.59 1.49 -11.73
N LEU A 70 8.06 2.40 -12.54
CA LEU A 70 6.82 3.13 -12.21
C LEU A 70 5.63 2.18 -12.07
N LEU A 71 5.43 1.25 -13.01
CA LEU A 71 4.33 0.27 -12.96
C LEU A 71 4.41 -0.63 -11.71
N ILE A 72 5.62 -1.01 -11.29
CA ILE A 72 5.82 -1.75 -10.04
C ILE A 72 5.49 -0.87 -8.83
N ALA A 73 5.96 0.37 -8.79
CA ALA A 73 5.66 1.29 -7.69
C ALA A 73 4.16 1.59 -7.56
N LEU A 74 3.42 1.60 -8.68
CA LEU A 74 1.97 1.83 -8.73
C LEU A 74 1.12 0.57 -8.53
N SER A 75 1.69 -0.62 -8.69
CA SER A 75 0.96 -1.88 -8.56
C SER A 75 0.44 -2.15 -7.15
N GLY A 76 1.21 -1.80 -6.11
CA GLY A 76 0.78 -1.94 -4.71
C GLY A 76 -0.40 -1.03 -4.35
N PRO A 77 -0.36 0.29 -4.64
CA PRO A 77 -1.50 1.17 -4.46
C PRO A 77 -2.74 0.70 -5.24
N LEU A 78 -2.55 0.23 -6.47
CA LEU A 78 -3.63 -0.26 -7.32
C LEU A 78 -4.27 -1.54 -6.78
N ALA A 79 -3.49 -2.48 -6.23
CA ALA A 79 -4.01 -3.68 -5.58
C ALA A 79 -4.91 -3.33 -4.38
N ASN A 80 -4.51 -2.36 -3.57
CA ASN A 80 -5.33 -1.89 -2.45
C ASN A 80 -6.57 -1.12 -2.90
N TYR A 81 -6.48 -0.34 -3.97
CA TYR A 81 -7.65 0.32 -4.55
C TYR A 81 -8.68 -0.72 -5.05
N LEU A 82 -8.23 -1.77 -5.74
CA LEU A 82 -9.09 -2.86 -6.17
C LEU A 82 -9.69 -3.62 -4.98
N ALA A 83 -8.90 -3.92 -3.95
CA ALA A 83 -9.39 -4.57 -2.74
C ALA A 83 -10.49 -3.74 -2.04
N SER A 84 -10.31 -2.41 -2.00
CA SER A 84 -11.33 -1.49 -1.51
C SER A 84 -12.61 -1.54 -2.34
N GLY A 85 -12.49 -1.48 -3.67
CA GLY A 85 -13.62 -1.52 -4.59
C GLY A 85 -14.39 -2.85 -4.56
N ILE A 86 -13.69 -3.99 -4.44
CA ILE A 86 -14.29 -5.32 -4.35
C ILE A 86 -15.07 -5.50 -3.03
N ALA A 87 -14.51 -5.01 -1.91
CA ALA A 87 -15.19 -5.08 -0.63
C ALA A 87 -16.43 -4.18 -0.58
N GLY A 88 -16.41 -3.07 -1.32
CA GLY A 88 -17.50 -2.11 -1.40
C GLY A 88 -17.74 -1.35 -0.09
N GLY A 89 -18.64 -0.36 -0.15
CA GLY A 89 -19.10 0.36 1.04
C GLY A 89 -18.23 1.52 1.52
N SER A 90 -17.10 1.80 0.87
CA SER A 90 -16.37 3.06 1.09
C SER A 90 -17.20 4.29 0.68
N GLU A 91 -18.07 4.16 -0.33
CA GLU A 91 -19.01 5.20 -0.76
C GLU A 91 -20.18 5.45 0.22
N TRP A 92 -20.44 4.52 1.15
CA TRP A 92 -21.51 4.65 2.15
C TRP A 92 -21.01 5.23 3.47
N GLU A 93 -19.71 5.49 3.57
CA GLU A 93 -19.08 6.14 4.71
C GLU A 93 -19.12 7.65 4.56
N LYS A 94 -19.19 8.36 5.70
CA LYS A 94 -19.12 9.82 5.68
C LYS A 94 -17.74 10.24 5.18
N THR A 95 -17.69 11.26 4.32
CA THR A 95 -16.42 11.75 3.77
C THR A 95 -15.42 12.17 4.84
N ALA A 96 -15.89 12.76 5.96
CA ALA A 96 -15.04 13.09 7.11
C ALA A 96 -14.44 11.84 7.76
N ASP A 97 -15.22 10.76 7.83
CA ASP A 97 -14.77 9.48 8.37
C ASP A 97 -13.86 8.75 7.39
N LEU A 98 -13.87 9.03 6.09
CA LEU A 98 -12.91 8.44 5.14
C LEU A 98 -11.48 8.94 5.35
N VAL A 99 -11.29 10.16 5.86
CA VAL A 99 -9.96 10.75 6.05
C VAL A 99 -9.46 10.57 7.49
N ASN A 100 -10.36 10.54 8.47
CA ASN A 100 -9.98 10.48 9.88
C ASN A 100 -9.53 9.05 10.31
N PRO A 101 -8.24 8.81 10.62
CA PRO A 101 -7.76 7.47 11.01
C PRO A 101 -8.34 6.94 12.32
N VAL A 102 -8.95 7.81 13.13
CA VAL A 102 -9.50 7.50 14.47
C VAL A 102 -11.02 7.28 14.44
N SER A 103 -11.69 7.59 13.32
CA SER A 103 -13.15 7.41 13.20
C SER A 103 -13.55 5.94 13.33
N SER A 104 -14.76 5.71 13.84
CA SER A 104 -15.37 4.38 13.84
C SER A 104 -15.98 4.14 12.46
N LEU A 105 -15.55 3.07 11.79
CA LEU A 105 -15.95 2.75 10.43
C LEU A 105 -16.97 1.61 10.44
N LYS A 106 -18.01 1.73 9.62
CA LYS A 106 -18.97 0.66 9.31
C LYS A 106 -18.37 -0.37 8.36
N TYR A 107 -17.54 0.05 7.41
CA TYR A 107 -16.82 -0.78 6.44
C TYR A 107 -15.30 -0.59 6.58
N PRO A 108 -14.68 -1.04 7.69
CA PRO A 108 -13.28 -0.78 8.00
C PRO A 108 -12.34 -1.32 6.93
N PHE A 109 -12.61 -2.51 6.36
CA PHE A 109 -11.79 -3.10 5.31
C PHE A 109 -11.69 -2.17 4.09
N ALA A 110 -12.82 -1.76 3.50
CA ALA A 110 -12.84 -0.95 2.29
C ALA A 110 -12.14 0.40 2.50
N VAL A 111 -12.40 1.07 3.62
CA VAL A 111 -11.83 2.39 3.91
C VAL A 111 -10.33 2.32 4.20
N ILE A 112 -9.87 1.32 4.95
CA ILE A 112 -8.45 1.16 5.27
C ILE A 112 -7.64 0.88 4.01
N HIS A 113 -8.13 -0.02 3.15
CA HIS A 113 -7.50 -0.28 1.86
C HIS A 113 -7.49 0.98 0.96
N LEU A 114 -8.57 1.77 0.96
CA LEU A 114 -8.62 3.03 0.21
C LEU A 114 -7.58 4.05 0.72
N ARG A 115 -7.54 4.30 2.04
CA ARG A 115 -6.57 5.22 2.66
C ARG A 115 -5.14 4.79 2.38
N PHE A 116 -4.87 3.50 2.52
CA PHE A 116 -3.56 2.94 2.23
C PHE A 116 -3.20 3.12 0.75
N ALA A 117 -4.15 2.88 -0.17
CA ALA A 117 -3.94 3.11 -1.59
C ALA A 117 -3.57 4.56 -1.88
N VAL A 118 -4.29 5.53 -1.33
CA VAL A 118 -4.01 6.97 -1.53
C VAL A 118 -2.64 7.35 -0.95
N LEU A 119 -2.34 6.95 0.28
CA LEU A 119 -1.06 7.29 0.93
C LEU A 119 0.13 6.63 0.22
N SER A 120 0.01 5.35 -0.13
CA SER A 120 1.06 4.64 -0.87
C SER A 120 1.23 5.16 -2.29
N LEU A 121 0.15 5.59 -2.95
CA LEU A 121 0.25 6.26 -4.24
C LEU A 121 1.04 7.57 -4.12
N ALA A 122 0.73 8.41 -3.13
CA ALA A 122 1.42 9.67 -2.91
C ALA A 122 2.91 9.46 -2.61
N VAL A 123 3.25 8.48 -1.77
CA VAL A 123 4.65 8.13 -1.44
C VAL A 123 5.38 7.54 -2.64
N SER A 124 4.74 6.66 -3.41
CA SER A 124 5.32 6.08 -4.64
C SER A 124 5.60 7.15 -5.70
N LEU A 125 4.69 8.11 -5.88
CA LEU A 125 4.89 9.23 -6.81
C LEU A 125 6.00 10.17 -6.30
N TRP A 126 5.98 10.52 -5.01
CA TRP A 126 7.03 11.36 -4.42
C TRP A 126 8.42 10.75 -4.62
N SER A 127 8.59 9.48 -4.24
CA SER A 127 9.87 8.75 -4.37
C SER A 127 10.33 8.54 -5.82
N PHE A 128 9.43 8.67 -6.79
CA PHE A 128 9.77 8.54 -8.21
C PHE A 128 10.20 9.88 -8.82
N PHE A 129 9.66 11.00 -8.35
CA PHE A 129 9.93 12.35 -8.89
C PHE A 129 10.99 13.14 -8.11
N PHE A 130 11.18 12.85 -6.82
CA PHE A 130 12.10 13.55 -5.92
C PHE A 130 13.07 12.56 -5.26
#